data_AF-A0A6J5GPK5-F1
#
_entry.id   AF-A0A6J5GPK5-F1
#
_cell.length_a   1.000
_cell.length_b   1.000
_cell.length_c   1.000
_cell.angle_alpha   90.00
_cell.angle_beta   90.00
_cell.angle_gamma   90.00
#
_symmetry.space_group_name_H-M   'P 1'
#
loop_
_entity.id
_entity.type
_entity.pdbx_description
1 polymer ?
#
loop_
_entity_poly.entity_id
_entity_poly.type
_entity_poly.pdbx_seq_one_letter_code
_entity_poly.pdbx_strand_id
1 'polypeptide(L)'
;MARRGRSAHQMMRSGSHDLRPVEGADEPGLVPVHGLGPFFCSKADMAGILIIAHAPFATALRDCISHIYGGLPARIGVIDVSPDCDPAQQVAFANAEIERLKEENGALVLTDMFGATPANIAGRLATVPNVRVLCGVNLPMLVRAVCYRATPLDTLVDKALAGATKGVHAIGPATPASVACAAAVSECISGLPPDAAAGDCLPALPADADLTQKTDAAGL
;
A
#
# COMPACT_ATOMS: atom_id res chain seq x y z
N MET A 1 25.58 23.83 -77.67
CA MET A 1 25.13 25.02 -76.90
C MET A 1 25.35 24.71 -75.43
N ALA A 2 26.53 25.03 -74.87
CA ALA A 2 26.85 26.25 -74.08
C ALA A 2 26.02 26.31 -72.77
N ARG A 3 26.55 26.35 -71.53
CA ARG A 3 27.76 26.96 -70.90
C ARG A 3 28.09 26.11 -69.64
N ARG A 4 29.33 25.74 -69.22
CA ARG A 4 30.55 26.44 -68.77
C ARG A 4 30.39 27.53 -67.68
N GLY A 5 30.92 27.23 -66.48
CA GLY A 5 31.42 28.15 -65.44
C GLY A 5 31.89 27.33 -64.22
N ARG A 6 33.20 27.07 -64.03
CA ARG A 6 34.21 27.85 -63.26
C ARG A 6 33.81 28.02 -61.78
N SER A 7 34.67 27.90 -60.76
CA SER A 7 36.10 27.59 -60.59
C SER A 7 36.36 27.51 -59.06
N ALA A 8 37.50 26.94 -58.70
CA ALA A 8 38.08 26.75 -57.37
C ALA A 8 38.19 27.99 -56.45
N HIS A 9 38.15 27.74 -55.13
CA HIS A 9 39.12 28.19 -54.11
C HIS A 9 38.77 27.50 -52.77
N GLN A 10 39.60 26.61 -52.23
CA GLN A 10 40.74 26.90 -51.33
C GLN A 10 40.29 27.61 -50.04
N MET A 11 40.37 26.94 -48.89
CA MET A 11 41.51 27.04 -47.96
C MET A 11 41.21 26.32 -46.64
N MET A 12 42.06 25.37 -46.27
CA MET A 12 42.21 24.91 -44.90
C MET A 12 42.65 26.08 -44.01
N ARG A 13 42.01 26.22 -42.85
CA ARG A 13 42.63 26.88 -41.68
C ARG A 13 42.32 26.07 -40.42
N SER A 14 43.35 25.37 -39.98
CA SER A 14 43.56 24.92 -38.61
C SER A 14 43.52 26.11 -37.65
N GLY A 15 42.71 26.02 -36.60
CA GLY A 15 42.65 27.00 -35.52
C GLY A 15 42.42 26.30 -34.19
N SER A 16 43.52 26.00 -33.52
CA SER A 16 43.58 25.54 -32.13
C SER A 16 43.05 26.63 -31.21
N HIS A 17 41.99 26.36 -30.45
CA HIS A 17 41.65 27.12 -29.25
C HIS A 17 41.37 26.17 -28.10
N ASP A 18 42.40 26.08 -27.26
CA ASP A 18 42.39 25.64 -25.88
C ASP A 18 41.41 26.52 -25.07
N LEU A 19 40.34 25.93 -24.54
CA LEU A 19 39.50 26.53 -23.52
C LEU A 19 39.11 25.45 -22.49
N ARG A 20 39.64 25.66 -21.28
CA ARG A 20 39.42 24.96 -20.01
C ARG A 20 37.95 25.14 -19.51
N PRO A 21 37.53 24.42 -18.45
CA PRO A 21 36.14 24.07 -18.21
C PRO A 21 35.32 25.26 -17.69
N VAL A 22 34.06 25.28 -18.11
CA VAL A 22 33.03 26.15 -17.54
C VAL A 22 32.52 25.55 -16.24
N GLU A 23 33.07 26.04 -15.12
CA GLU A 23 32.40 26.05 -13.82
C GLU A 23 31.31 27.15 -13.82
N GLY A 24 30.14 26.82 -13.26
CA GLY A 24 29.19 27.79 -12.72
C GLY A 24 27.92 28.03 -13.55
N ALA A 25 26.81 27.45 -13.09
CA ALA A 25 25.49 28.10 -13.16
C ALA A 25 24.54 27.47 -12.12
N ASP A 26 24.46 28.17 -10.99
CA ASP A 26 23.25 28.45 -10.21
C ASP A 26 22.41 27.30 -9.63
N GLU A 27 22.78 26.98 -8.38
CA GLU A 27 21.93 26.54 -7.28
C GLU A 27 20.61 27.35 -7.16
N PRO A 28 19.43 26.71 -7.11
CA PRO A 28 18.27 27.30 -6.46
C PRO A 28 18.39 27.08 -4.94
N GLY A 29 18.65 28.17 -4.23
CA GLY A 29 18.88 28.19 -2.79
C GLY A 29 17.81 27.46 -1.97
N LEU A 30 18.27 26.46 -1.22
CA LEU A 30 17.51 25.80 -0.17
C LEU A 30 17.95 26.36 1.18
N VAL A 31 17.04 27.03 1.88
CA VAL A 31 17.23 27.47 3.26
C VAL A 31 17.47 26.25 4.17
N PRO A 32 18.54 26.21 4.98
CA PRO A 32 18.80 25.08 5.87
C PRO A 32 17.85 25.12 7.06
N VAL A 33 16.98 24.11 7.16
CA VAL A 33 16.32 23.75 8.42
C VAL A 33 17.34 22.98 9.26
N HIS A 34 17.76 23.55 10.38
CA HIS A 34 18.71 22.91 11.30
C HIS A 34 18.22 21.52 11.73
N GLY A 35 19.00 20.47 11.41
CA GLY A 35 18.96 19.20 12.14
C GLY A 35 18.80 17.89 11.35
N LEU A 36 18.50 17.92 10.04
CA LEU A 36 18.43 16.70 9.21
C LEU A 36 19.15 17.00 7.89
N GLY A 37 20.16 16.18 7.55
CA GLY A 37 20.90 16.31 6.29
C GLY A 37 20.00 16.22 5.05
N PRO A 38 20.54 16.49 3.84
CA PRO A 38 19.76 16.42 2.61
C PRO A 38 19.25 14.99 2.41
N PHE A 39 17.94 14.77 2.62
CA PHE A 39 17.27 13.53 2.26
C PHE A 39 17.17 13.45 0.74
N PHE A 40 18.24 13.00 0.09
CA PHE A 40 18.14 12.43 -1.24
C PHE A 40 17.37 11.11 -1.12
N CYS A 41 16.07 11.14 -1.43
CA CYS A 41 15.31 9.91 -1.64
C CYS A 41 15.77 9.30 -2.96
N SER A 42 16.65 8.31 -2.91
CA SER A 42 16.91 7.51 -4.09
C SER A 42 15.64 6.72 -4.44
N LYS A 43 15.52 6.26 -5.69
CA LYS A 43 14.40 5.42 -6.12
C LYS A 43 14.31 4.10 -5.32
N ALA A 44 15.40 3.72 -4.63
CA ALA A 44 15.54 2.52 -3.80
C ALA A 44 14.99 2.67 -2.37
N ASP A 45 14.68 3.90 -1.96
CA ASP A 45 14.19 4.18 -0.60
C ASP A 45 12.64 4.19 -0.52
N MET A 46 11.95 3.82 -1.60
CA MET A 46 10.49 3.78 -1.62
C MET A 46 9.97 2.41 -1.26
N ALA A 47 9.14 2.33 -0.22
CA ALA A 47 8.41 1.11 0.12
C ALA A 47 7.46 0.72 -1.04
N GLY A 48 7.43 -0.57 -1.35
CA GLY A 48 6.43 -1.14 -2.25
C GLY A 48 5.05 -1.17 -1.60
N ILE A 49 3.99 -1.07 -2.39
CA ILE A 49 2.61 -1.15 -1.90
C ILE A 49 1.89 -2.29 -2.63
N LEU A 50 1.36 -3.25 -1.87
CA LEU A 50 0.56 -4.36 -2.40
C LEU A 50 -0.86 -4.27 -1.84
N ILE A 51 -1.87 -4.26 -2.72
CA ILE A 51 -3.28 -4.27 -2.31
C ILE A 51 -3.83 -5.67 -2.55
N ILE A 52 -4.37 -6.32 -1.52
CA ILE A 52 -5.01 -7.63 -1.61
C ILE A 52 -6.45 -7.48 -1.14
N ALA A 53 -7.42 -7.66 -2.02
CA ALA A 53 -8.84 -7.50 -1.68
C ALA A 53 -9.69 -8.44 -2.50
N HIS A 54 -10.98 -8.56 -2.18
CA HIS A 54 -11.90 -9.29 -3.05
C HIS A 54 -11.95 -8.67 -4.45
N ALA A 55 -12.07 -9.52 -5.46
CA ALA A 55 -12.21 -9.05 -6.84
C ALA A 55 -13.49 -8.21 -7.02
N PRO A 56 -13.47 -7.07 -7.75
CA PRO A 56 -12.32 -6.40 -8.38
C PRO A 56 -11.82 -5.18 -7.58
N PHE A 57 -11.96 -5.19 -6.25
CA PHE A 57 -11.75 -4.02 -5.41
C PHE A 57 -10.28 -3.58 -5.35
N ALA A 58 -9.32 -4.49 -5.37
CA ALA A 58 -7.90 -4.14 -5.35
C ALA A 58 -7.50 -3.39 -6.62
N THR A 59 -7.92 -3.90 -7.79
CA THR A 59 -7.72 -3.21 -9.07
C THR A 59 -8.41 -1.85 -9.10
N ALA A 60 -9.65 -1.74 -8.62
CA ALA A 60 -10.36 -0.47 -8.59
C ALA A 60 -9.62 0.61 -7.76
N LEU A 61 -9.06 0.24 -6.60
CA LEU A 61 -8.26 1.15 -5.78
C LEU A 61 -6.98 1.62 -6.48
N ARG A 62 -6.27 0.71 -7.17
CA ARG A 62 -5.10 1.07 -7.98
C ARG A 62 -5.45 2.02 -9.11
N ASP A 63 -6.56 1.78 -9.80
CA ASP A 63 -6.99 2.62 -10.92
C ASP A 63 -7.40 4.02 -10.44
N CYS A 64 -8.06 4.12 -9.27
CA CYS A 64 -8.30 5.41 -8.60
C CYS A 64 -7.00 6.17 -8.31
N ILE A 65 -5.96 5.50 -7.83
CA ILE A 65 -4.65 6.12 -7.59
C ILE A 65 -4.01 6.56 -8.91
N SER A 66 -4.04 5.72 -9.94
CA SER A 66 -3.53 6.10 -11.26
C SER A 66 -4.24 7.35 -11.79
N HIS A 67 -5.55 7.47 -11.57
CA HIS A 67 -6.31 8.66 -11.94
C HIS A 67 -5.86 9.91 -11.14
N ILE A 68 -5.75 9.80 -9.82
CA ILE A 68 -5.37 10.91 -8.93
C ILE A 68 -3.97 11.46 -9.27
N TYR A 69 -3.00 10.60 -9.57
CA TYR A 69 -1.62 11.00 -9.84
C TYR A 69 -1.30 11.20 -11.34
N GLY A 70 -2.29 11.06 -12.23
CA GLY A 70 -2.08 11.20 -13.68
C GLY A 70 -1.24 10.08 -14.31
N GLY A 71 -1.17 8.92 -13.65
CA GLY A 71 -0.38 7.76 -14.02
C GLY A 71 -0.16 6.85 -12.80
N LEU A 72 0.11 5.57 -13.03
CA LEU A 72 0.33 4.62 -11.95
C LEU A 72 1.70 4.84 -11.30
N PRO A 73 1.78 5.21 -10.00
CA PRO A 73 3.07 5.27 -9.32
C PRO A 73 3.78 3.92 -9.35
N ALA A 74 5.11 3.96 -9.47
CA ALA A 74 5.92 2.75 -9.48
C ALA A 74 5.73 1.93 -8.18
N ARG A 75 5.92 0.61 -8.29
CA ARG A 75 5.86 -0.35 -7.16
C ARG A 75 4.52 -0.38 -6.43
N ILE A 76 3.44 -0.26 -7.18
CA ILE A 76 2.09 -0.59 -6.71
C ILE A 76 1.63 -1.87 -7.41
N GLY A 77 1.35 -2.90 -6.63
CA GLY A 77 0.76 -4.17 -7.09
C GLY A 77 -0.63 -4.38 -6.52
N VAL A 78 -1.39 -5.26 -7.16
CA VAL A 78 -2.76 -5.62 -6.76
C VAL A 78 -2.99 -7.13 -6.92
N ILE A 79 -3.76 -7.70 -6.02
CA ILE A 79 -4.26 -9.06 -6.08
C ILE A 79 -5.76 -9.01 -5.79
N ASP A 80 -6.54 -9.29 -6.82
CA ASP A 80 -7.98 -9.49 -6.71
C ASP A 80 -8.26 -10.96 -6.40
N VAL A 81 -8.74 -11.22 -5.19
CA VAL A 81 -9.05 -12.56 -4.69
C VAL A 81 -10.45 -12.94 -5.13
N SER A 82 -10.53 -13.93 -6.03
CA SER A 82 -11.78 -14.55 -6.47
C SER A 82 -12.31 -15.51 -5.39
N PRO A 83 -13.64 -15.69 -5.24
CA PRO A 83 -14.22 -16.69 -4.33
C PRO A 83 -13.71 -18.12 -4.57
N ASP A 84 -13.41 -18.47 -5.83
CA ASP A 84 -12.97 -19.82 -6.22
C ASP A 84 -11.44 -20.01 -6.18
N CYS A 85 -10.70 -19.02 -5.65
CA CYS A 85 -9.25 -19.10 -5.60
C CYS A 85 -8.75 -20.19 -4.64
N ASP A 86 -7.62 -20.80 -4.96
CA ASP A 86 -6.86 -21.62 -3.99
C ASP A 86 -6.02 -20.68 -3.10
N PRO A 87 -6.30 -20.58 -1.79
CA PRO A 87 -5.56 -19.67 -0.91
C PRO A 87 -4.06 -19.99 -0.83
N ALA A 88 -3.64 -21.25 -0.97
CA ALA A 88 -2.23 -21.59 -0.93
C ALA A 88 -1.48 -21.03 -2.15
N GLN A 89 -2.09 -21.12 -3.33
CA GLN A 89 -1.56 -20.52 -4.54
C GLN A 89 -1.54 -18.99 -4.46
N GLN A 90 -2.59 -18.38 -3.91
CA GLN A 90 -2.64 -16.93 -3.72
C GLN A 90 -1.57 -16.43 -2.76
N VAL A 91 -1.27 -17.17 -1.70
CA VAL A 91 -0.17 -16.84 -0.79
C VAL A 91 1.18 -16.92 -1.50
N ALA A 92 1.41 -17.97 -2.30
CA ALA A 92 2.65 -18.09 -3.07
C ALA A 92 2.80 -16.93 -4.07
N PHE A 93 1.72 -16.60 -4.78
CA PHE A 93 1.68 -15.46 -5.70
C PHE A 93 1.94 -14.13 -4.97
N ALA A 94 1.32 -13.93 -3.81
CA ALA A 94 1.51 -12.71 -3.03
C ALA A 94 2.93 -12.57 -2.48
N ASN A 95 3.61 -13.66 -2.12
CA ASN A 95 5.03 -13.63 -1.75
C ASN A 95 5.91 -13.21 -2.92
N ALA A 96 5.70 -13.80 -4.10
CA ALA A 96 6.44 -13.43 -5.32
C ALA A 96 6.21 -11.95 -5.68
N GLU A 97 4.99 -11.45 -5.48
CA GLU A 97 4.66 -10.05 -5.74
C GLU A 97 5.34 -9.12 -4.72
N ILE A 98 5.44 -9.50 -3.45
CA ILE A 98 6.24 -8.77 -2.46
C ILE A 98 7.71 -8.74 -2.86
N GLU A 99 8.30 -9.86 -3.27
CA GLU A 99 9.69 -9.91 -3.73
C GLU A 99 9.93 -8.98 -4.93
N ARG A 100 8.96 -8.86 -5.83
CA ARG A 100 9.03 -7.97 -6.99
C ARG A 100 8.91 -6.49 -6.61
N LEU A 101 8.09 -6.17 -5.61
CA LEU A 101 7.76 -4.79 -5.23
C LEU A 101 8.73 -4.19 -4.22
N LYS A 102 9.22 -5.02 -3.29
CA LYS A 102 10.02 -4.62 -2.14
C LYS A 102 11.45 -4.27 -2.54
N GLU A 103 11.96 -3.19 -1.98
CA GLU A 103 13.39 -2.85 -1.97
C GLU A 103 13.84 -2.59 -0.52
N GLU A 104 14.83 -1.70 -0.32
CA GLU A 104 15.47 -1.47 0.98
C GLU A 104 14.48 -1.00 2.05
N ASN A 105 13.52 -0.13 1.68
CA ASN A 105 12.52 0.41 2.62
C ASN A 105 11.34 -0.54 2.90
N GLY A 106 11.36 -1.77 2.37
CA GLY A 106 10.33 -2.77 2.66
C GLY A 106 9.06 -2.64 1.82
N ALA A 107 7.95 -3.18 2.34
CA ALA A 107 6.65 -3.13 1.68
C ALA A 107 5.48 -2.96 2.67
N LEU A 108 4.44 -2.25 2.23
CA LEU A 108 3.17 -2.12 2.91
C LEU A 108 2.09 -2.90 2.14
N VAL A 109 1.48 -3.86 2.83
CA VAL A 109 0.34 -4.63 2.32
C VAL A 109 -0.95 -4.03 2.88
N LEU A 110 -1.93 -3.82 2.01
CA LEU A 110 -3.23 -3.27 2.35
C LEU A 110 -4.32 -4.28 1.99
N THR A 111 -5.20 -4.59 2.94
CA THR A 111 -6.36 -5.48 2.73
C THR A 111 -7.67 -4.79 3.06
N ASP A 112 -8.75 -5.24 2.42
CA ASP A 112 -10.10 -4.67 2.56
C ASP A 112 -10.73 -4.90 3.93
N MET A 113 -10.88 -6.13 4.38
CA MET A 113 -11.67 -6.47 5.56
C MET A 113 -11.08 -7.63 6.36
N PHE A 114 -11.07 -7.48 7.68
CA PHE A 114 -10.52 -8.47 8.60
C PHE A 114 -11.43 -9.69 8.66
N GLY A 115 -10.85 -10.88 8.81
CA GLY A 115 -11.60 -12.14 8.89
C GLY A 115 -12.05 -12.70 7.54
N ALA A 116 -11.62 -12.11 6.41
CA ALA A 116 -11.87 -12.64 5.07
C ALA A 116 -10.63 -13.29 4.44
N THR A 117 -10.84 -14.03 3.34
CA THR A 117 -9.76 -14.69 2.60
C THR A 117 -8.61 -13.76 2.20
N PRO A 118 -8.84 -12.53 1.68
CA PRO A 118 -7.77 -11.56 1.42
C PRO A 118 -6.93 -11.24 2.66
N ALA A 119 -7.57 -10.97 3.80
CA ALA A 119 -6.87 -10.64 5.04
C ALA A 119 -6.08 -11.84 5.59
N ASN A 120 -6.57 -13.07 5.41
CA ASN A 120 -5.83 -14.27 5.78
C ASN A 120 -4.58 -14.46 4.89
N ILE A 121 -4.68 -14.19 3.59
CA ILE A 121 -3.53 -14.21 2.66
C ILE A 121 -2.53 -13.13 3.06
N ALA A 122 -2.99 -11.89 3.22
CA ALA A 122 -2.16 -10.74 3.61
C ALA A 122 -1.48 -10.97 4.97
N GLY A 123 -2.19 -11.54 5.95
CA GLY A 123 -1.66 -11.85 7.27
C GLY A 123 -0.46 -12.80 7.25
N ARG A 124 -0.38 -13.73 6.28
CA ARG A 124 0.82 -14.58 6.12
C ARG A 124 2.05 -13.78 5.71
N LEU A 125 1.87 -12.70 4.94
CA LEU A 125 2.96 -11.82 4.52
C LEU A 125 3.53 -10.98 5.68
N ALA A 126 2.79 -10.84 6.79
CA ALA A 126 3.29 -10.13 7.98
C ALA A 126 4.52 -10.81 8.62
N THR A 127 4.76 -12.08 8.31
CA THR A 127 5.94 -12.83 8.76
C THR A 127 7.20 -12.50 7.94
N VAL A 128 7.04 -11.88 6.77
CA VAL A 128 8.15 -11.51 5.90
C VAL A 128 8.88 -10.29 6.51
N PRO A 129 10.22 -10.32 6.60
CA PRO A 129 10.99 -9.18 7.12
C PRO A 129 10.72 -7.90 6.33
N ASN A 130 10.61 -6.78 7.03
CA ASN A 130 10.32 -5.45 6.47
C ASN A 130 9.01 -5.40 5.65
N VAL A 131 8.02 -6.19 6.07
CA VAL A 131 6.64 -6.07 5.58
C VAL A 131 5.74 -5.64 6.73
N ARG A 132 4.79 -4.75 6.43
CA ARG A 132 3.70 -4.36 7.34
C ARG A 132 2.38 -4.60 6.64
N VAL A 133 1.36 -5.03 7.38
CA VAL A 133 0.04 -5.35 6.85
C VAL A 133 -1.00 -4.49 7.56
N LEU A 134 -1.82 -3.78 6.81
CA LEU A 134 -2.95 -3.00 7.32
C LEU A 134 -4.25 -3.48 6.68
N CYS A 135 -5.32 -3.46 7.48
CA CYS A 135 -6.66 -3.84 7.06
C CYS A 135 -7.59 -2.63 7.06
N GLY A 136 -8.70 -2.69 6.31
CA GLY A 136 -9.66 -1.60 6.21
C GLY A 136 -9.25 -0.57 5.16
N VAL A 137 -8.62 -1.01 4.06
CA VAL A 137 -8.11 -0.08 3.05
C VAL A 137 -9.24 0.79 2.50
N ASN A 138 -8.98 2.09 2.48
CA ASN A 138 -9.82 3.09 1.85
C ASN A 138 -8.95 4.06 1.05
N LEU A 139 -9.57 4.90 0.22
CA LEU A 139 -8.83 5.79 -0.66
C LEU A 139 -7.95 6.81 0.10
N PRO A 140 -8.41 7.46 1.19
CA PRO A 140 -7.55 8.32 2.01
C PRO A 140 -6.30 7.63 2.58
N MET A 141 -6.43 6.38 3.07
CA MET A 141 -5.31 5.55 3.53
C MET A 141 -4.30 5.36 2.40
N LEU A 142 -4.79 4.94 1.23
CA LEU A 142 -3.94 4.61 0.09
C LEU A 142 -3.23 5.85 -0.49
N VAL A 143 -3.91 6.99 -0.59
CA VAL A 143 -3.29 8.26 -1.00
C VAL A 143 -2.17 8.65 -0.04
N ARG A 144 -2.39 8.52 1.27
CA ARG A 144 -1.34 8.77 2.28
C ARG A 144 -0.19 7.78 2.16
N ALA A 145 -0.47 6.49 1.96
CA ALA A 145 0.56 5.49 1.75
C ALA A 145 1.46 5.85 0.55
N VAL A 146 0.86 6.23 -0.59
CA VAL A 146 1.60 6.64 -1.78
C VAL A 146 2.41 7.92 -1.54
N CYS A 147 1.84 8.93 -0.86
CA CYS A 147 2.53 10.19 -0.55
C CYS A 147 3.76 10.02 0.36
N TYR A 148 3.67 9.12 1.35
CA TYR A 148 4.71 8.95 2.37
C TYR A 148 5.58 7.71 2.17
N ARG A 149 5.50 7.03 1.02
CA ARG A 149 6.23 5.78 0.75
C ARG A 149 7.76 5.86 0.81
N ALA A 150 8.31 7.08 0.79
CA ALA A 150 9.74 7.35 0.95
C ALA A 150 10.18 7.53 2.43
N THR A 151 9.24 7.54 3.37
CA THR A 151 9.56 7.61 4.81
C THR A 151 9.83 6.22 5.38
N PRO A 152 10.49 6.10 6.55
CA PRO A 152 10.68 4.81 7.20
C PRO A 152 9.37 4.03 7.35
N LEU A 153 9.41 2.71 7.17
CA LEU A 153 8.22 1.85 7.08
C LEU A 153 7.24 2.03 8.25
N ASP A 154 7.72 2.21 9.48
CA ASP A 154 6.83 2.43 10.64
C ASP A 154 6.15 3.81 10.59
N THR A 155 6.86 4.84 10.13
CA THR A 155 6.26 6.17 9.89
C THR A 155 5.22 6.09 8.77
N LEU A 156 5.50 5.33 7.71
CA LEU A 156 4.54 5.11 6.62
C LEU A 156 3.25 4.47 7.14
N VAL A 157 3.35 3.46 8.02
CA VAL A 157 2.19 2.84 8.68
C VAL A 157 1.36 3.87 9.44
N ASP A 158 2.00 4.71 10.26
CA ASP A 158 1.29 5.75 11.02
C ASP A 158 0.58 6.75 10.11
N LYS A 159 1.21 7.16 9.00
CA LYS A 159 0.61 8.08 8.03
C LYS A 159 -0.57 7.43 7.29
N ALA A 160 -0.46 6.16 6.94
CA ALA A 160 -1.54 5.40 6.31
C ALA A 160 -2.73 5.25 7.26
N LEU A 161 -2.52 4.82 8.50
CA LEU A 161 -3.56 4.71 9.53
C LEU A 161 -4.23 6.06 9.85
N ALA A 162 -3.45 7.14 9.92
CA ALA A 162 -3.99 8.48 10.08
C ALA A 162 -4.84 8.89 8.88
N GLY A 163 -4.44 8.52 7.65
CA GLY A 163 -5.25 8.71 6.44
C GLY A 163 -6.57 7.95 6.50
N ALA A 164 -6.50 6.68 6.92
CA ALA A 164 -7.64 5.79 7.01
C ALA A 164 -8.73 6.33 7.95
N THR A 165 -8.33 6.77 9.13
CA THR A 165 -9.23 7.21 10.20
C THR A 165 -9.70 8.65 10.00
N LYS A 166 -8.77 9.58 9.72
CA LYS A 166 -9.10 11.00 9.54
C LYS A 166 -9.70 11.30 8.16
N GLY A 167 -9.78 10.34 7.26
CA GLY A 167 -10.42 10.48 5.96
C GLY A 167 -11.91 10.17 5.96
N VAL A 168 -12.45 9.60 7.04
CA VAL A 168 -13.85 9.18 7.13
C VAL A 168 -14.64 10.22 7.91
N HIS A 169 -15.54 10.94 7.24
CA HIS A 169 -16.42 11.95 7.84
C HIS A 169 -17.78 11.97 7.16
N ALA A 170 -18.82 12.37 7.89
CA ALA A 170 -20.10 12.67 7.30
C ALA A 170 -20.01 13.99 6.50
N ILE A 171 -20.53 13.98 5.28
CA ILE A 171 -20.65 15.19 4.46
C ILE A 171 -22.07 15.73 4.62
N GLY A 172 -22.18 16.93 5.18
CA GLY A 172 -23.41 17.69 5.32
C GLY A 172 -23.36 18.98 4.49
N PRO A 173 -24.49 19.68 4.33
CA PRO A 173 -24.60 20.89 3.50
C PRO A 173 -23.72 22.07 3.96
N ALA A 174 -23.09 21.99 5.14
CA ALA A 174 -22.23 23.03 5.70
C ALA A 174 -20.82 22.52 6.08
N THR A 175 -20.38 21.34 5.62
CA THR A 175 -19.06 20.80 5.99
C THR A 175 -17.95 21.74 5.50
N PRO A 176 -17.20 22.43 6.41
CA PRO A 176 -16.04 23.21 6.01
C PRO A 176 -14.87 22.27 5.66
N ALA A 177 -13.97 22.74 4.79
CA ALA A 177 -12.78 21.99 4.40
C ALA A 177 -11.94 21.60 5.62
N SER A 178 -11.41 20.37 5.63
CA SER A 178 -10.58 19.84 6.72
C SER A 178 -9.36 20.73 6.98
N VAL A 179 -9.41 21.50 8.08
CA VAL A 179 -8.23 22.09 8.72
C VAL A 179 -7.82 21.14 9.84
N ALA A 180 -6.63 20.56 9.75
CA ALA A 180 -6.06 19.83 10.86
C ALA A 180 -5.68 20.80 12.00
N CYS A 181 -6.11 20.51 13.23
CA CYS A 181 -5.41 20.99 14.43
C CYS A 181 -5.62 20.01 15.60
N ALA A 182 -4.61 19.95 16.46
CA ALA A 182 -4.48 19.05 17.61
C ALA A 182 -5.34 19.48 18.81
N ALA A 183 -5.86 18.48 19.56
CA ALA A 183 -5.82 18.35 21.03
C ALA A 183 -6.97 17.44 21.53
N ALA A 184 -6.76 16.87 22.71
CA ALA A 184 -7.45 15.74 23.32
C ALA A 184 -8.89 15.98 23.81
N VAL A 185 -9.62 14.89 24.04
CA VAL A 185 -10.50 14.60 25.20
C VAL A 185 -10.75 13.08 25.20
N SER A 186 -10.10 12.30 26.07
CA SER A 186 -10.59 11.86 27.40
C SER A 186 -12.11 11.65 27.51
N GLU A 187 -12.45 10.41 27.89
CA GLU A 187 -13.70 9.92 28.50
C GLU A 187 -14.95 9.74 27.62
N CYS A 188 -15.24 8.46 27.36
CA CYS A 188 -16.56 7.86 27.59
C CYS A 188 -16.37 6.43 28.13
N ILE A 189 -16.02 6.31 29.41
CA ILE A 189 -16.31 5.11 30.20
C ILE A 189 -17.09 5.57 31.43
N SER A 190 -18.41 5.44 31.37
CA SER A 190 -19.26 5.18 32.54
C SER A 190 -20.69 4.99 32.06
N GLY A 191 -21.21 3.77 32.17
CA GLY A 191 -22.64 3.53 31.98
C GLY A 191 -23.01 2.10 31.60
N LEU A 192 -22.66 1.11 32.44
CA LEU A 192 -23.39 -0.16 32.44
C LEU A 192 -24.19 -0.24 33.76
N PRO A 193 -25.51 -0.43 33.72
CA PRO A 193 -26.30 -0.62 34.94
C PRO A 193 -26.05 -2.03 35.54
N PRO A 194 -25.96 -2.16 36.87
CA PRO A 194 -26.00 -3.45 37.54
C PRO A 194 -27.45 -3.84 37.81
N ASP A 195 -27.96 -4.85 37.09
CA ASP A 195 -28.84 -5.91 37.63
C ASP A 195 -29.52 -6.67 36.49
N ALA A 196 -29.08 -7.92 36.24
CA ALA A 196 -29.89 -9.00 35.71
C ALA A 196 -29.16 -10.34 35.88
N ALA A 197 -29.43 -10.97 37.01
CA ALA A 197 -29.50 -12.42 37.27
C ALA A 197 -28.53 -13.38 36.55
N ALA A 198 -27.65 -13.96 37.36
CA ALA A 198 -27.08 -15.28 37.09
C ALA A 198 -28.19 -16.35 37.01
N GLY A 199 -28.12 -17.21 35.99
CA GLY A 199 -28.99 -18.37 35.84
C GLY A 199 -28.76 -19.07 34.50
N ASP A 200 -27.93 -20.11 34.52
CA ASP A 200 -27.77 -21.24 33.59
C ASP A 200 -28.29 -21.11 32.15
N CYS A 201 -27.39 -21.31 31.17
CA CYS A 201 -27.66 -22.10 29.96
C CYS A 201 -26.36 -22.35 29.16
N LEU A 202 -25.67 -23.47 29.46
CA LEU A 202 -24.84 -24.19 28.51
C LEU A 202 -25.66 -25.37 27.97
N PRO A 203 -25.73 -25.62 26.66
CA PRO A 203 -25.97 -26.96 26.15
C PRO A 203 -24.62 -27.59 25.78
N ALA A 204 -24.33 -28.68 26.48
CA ALA A 204 -23.21 -29.58 26.27
C ALA A 204 -23.30 -30.27 24.89
N LEU A 205 -22.13 -30.47 24.29
CA LEU A 205 -21.89 -31.38 23.18
C LEU A 205 -22.18 -32.82 23.63
N PRO A 206 -22.80 -33.68 22.79
CA PRO A 206 -22.96 -35.09 23.14
C PRO A 206 -21.66 -35.84 22.92
N ALA A 207 -21.14 -36.43 24.00
CA ALA A 207 -20.30 -37.62 23.95
C ALA A 207 -21.20 -38.80 24.32
N ASP A 208 -21.30 -39.78 23.43
CA ASP A 208 -21.20 -41.21 23.77
C ASP A 208 -21.44 -42.02 22.50
N ALA A 209 -20.32 -42.51 21.97
CA ALA A 209 -20.29 -43.71 21.16
C ALA A 209 -20.35 -44.89 22.13
N ASP A 210 -21.37 -45.75 21.99
CA ASP A 210 -21.20 -47.14 22.41
C ASP A 210 -21.84 -48.09 21.38
N LEU A 211 -21.02 -49.06 21.00
CA LEU A 211 -21.30 -50.17 20.13
C LEU A 211 -22.09 -51.21 20.93
N THR A 212 -23.28 -51.59 20.45
CA THR A 212 -23.78 -52.95 20.67
C THR A 212 -24.20 -53.57 19.33
N GLN A 213 -23.38 -54.50 18.86
CA GLN A 213 -23.70 -55.46 17.82
C GLN A 213 -24.76 -56.44 18.35
N LYS A 214 -25.80 -56.75 17.56
CA LYS A 214 -26.27 -58.14 17.38
C LYS A 214 -27.16 -58.34 16.15
N THR A 215 -26.60 -59.11 15.20
CA THR A 215 -27.20 -60.17 14.35
C THR A 215 -28.24 -59.84 13.27
N ASP A 216 -27.78 -59.98 12.01
CA ASP A 216 -28.28 -60.85 10.93
C ASP A 216 -29.76 -61.29 10.92
N ALA A 217 -30.46 -61.03 9.80
CA ALA A 217 -30.78 -62.04 8.76
C ALA A 217 -32.01 -61.66 7.90
N ALA A 218 -31.84 -61.82 6.58
CA ALA A 218 -32.81 -62.27 5.57
C ALA A 218 -34.14 -61.51 5.30
N GLY A 219 -34.24 -61.00 4.06
CA GLY A 219 -35.20 -61.53 3.07
C GLY A 219 -36.62 -60.94 3.02
N LEU A 220 -36.85 -60.03 2.06
CA LEU A 220 -37.85 -60.06 0.96
C LEU A 220 -38.01 -58.66 0.36
#